data_AF-A0A7W1T0V6-F1
#
_entry.id   AF-A0A7W1T0V6-F1
#
_cell.length_a   1.000
_cell.length_b   1.000
_cell.length_c   1.000
_cell.angle_alpha   90.00
_cell.angle_beta   90.00
_cell.angle_gamma   90.00
#
_symmetry.space_group_name_H-M   'P 1'
#
loop_
_entity.id
_entity.type
_entity.pdbx_description
1 polymer ?
#
loop_
_entity_poly.entity_id
_entity_poly.type
_entity_poly.pdbx_seq_one_letter_code
_entity_poly.pdbx_strand_id
1 'polypeptide(L)'
;MAGTNTEVCVGTSNHSLRWWLASALASIVLVLAAGATCLYVVLQHSLPQMDGSLRVPGLQARVDVIRDAHGVPTIRAGNMEDLFFAQGFVTAQDRLWEMDVTRRDAAGELAEILGGKMVEFDREQRILGVRQAARKTVELGSAEDHRYYAAYARGVNAYAESHRNHLPLEFRMLRYGFRPWTPEDSALVAVEMVRTLNHDAHQLTREKFLAALGPELTADLYVNTSWHDHPPTAQPSPPPAAKNSGDQEDEDDGEPLDLEGDHAITGLPFRSPSPELSQEPAIGSNNWVISGAHTVTGKPLLSNDMHLQYQIPNLWYEAHLECGAFNVAGVTLPGLPYVIAGHNARIAWGFTNLGPTVQDLYVEEFNAAGEYLTPRGWKNPEHRREVIHVKDAPDVIEDVVLTRHGPVVTNFMRTKRGRSHCDPPWMTAFIILSSLRTRRGTGRSSVEHSPVWMLPRKTWCTRTWTATSATRPRVRSRSGKPATAACRFGALTTRTSGAATSATTNYPALRIPLPASWRPRTGESCQTSTHTR
;
A
#
# COMPACT_ATOMS: atom_id res chain seq x y z
N MET A 1 52.45 -84.90 -23.88
CA MET A 1 52.01 -83.84 -22.94
C MET A 1 51.22 -82.81 -23.72
N ALA A 2 49.93 -82.68 -23.47
CA ALA A 2 49.15 -81.47 -23.76
C ALA A 2 47.88 -81.58 -22.90
N GLY A 3 47.80 -80.75 -21.86
CA GLY A 3 46.81 -80.84 -20.80
C GLY A 3 45.42 -80.39 -21.25
N THR A 4 44.41 -81.12 -20.80
CA THR A 4 43.03 -80.68 -20.76
C THR A 4 42.88 -79.63 -19.65
N ASN A 5 42.86 -78.35 -20.00
CA ASN A 5 42.41 -77.29 -19.11
C ASN A 5 40.87 -77.25 -19.14
N THR A 6 40.24 -77.78 -18.10
CA THR A 6 38.83 -77.51 -17.78
C THR A 6 38.76 -76.20 -17.00
N GLU A 7 38.41 -75.10 -17.67
CA GLU A 7 38.06 -73.85 -16.99
C GLU A 7 36.65 -73.94 -16.41
N VAL A 8 36.52 -73.74 -15.10
CA VAL A 8 35.23 -73.57 -14.41
C VAL A 8 34.90 -72.08 -14.40
N CYS A 9 33.92 -71.67 -15.21
CA CYS A 9 33.37 -70.32 -15.16
C CYS A 9 32.45 -70.18 -13.94
N VAL A 10 32.91 -69.47 -12.90
CA VAL A 10 32.07 -69.04 -11.78
C VAL A 10 31.54 -67.62 -12.09
N GLY A 11 30.39 -67.53 -12.74
CA GLY A 11 29.71 -66.26 -12.98
C GLY A 11 28.78 -65.90 -11.82
N THR A 12 29.09 -64.84 -11.07
CA THR A 12 28.13 -64.25 -10.14
C THR A 12 27.02 -63.56 -10.95
N SER A 13 25.82 -64.13 -10.90
CA SER A 13 24.65 -63.58 -11.57
C SER A 13 24.28 -62.22 -10.93
N ASN A 14 24.73 -61.12 -11.52
CA ASN A 14 24.30 -59.75 -11.22
C ASN A 14 22.84 -59.46 -11.64
N HIS A 15 22.10 -60.48 -12.11
CA HIS A 15 20.71 -60.35 -12.52
C HIS A 15 19.82 -59.87 -11.37
N SER A 16 20.05 -60.35 -10.13
CA SER A 16 19.27 -59.94 -8.96
C SER A 16 19.40 -58.44 -8.67
N LEU A 17 20.61 -57.88 -8.71
CA LEU A 17 20.85 -56.46 -8.47
C LEU A 17 20.20 -55.56 -9.53
N ARG A 18 20.22 -55.98 -10.82
CA ARG A 18 19.57 -55.24 -11.92
C ARG A 18 18.05 -55.23 -11.78
N TRP A 19 17.43 -56.35 -11.38
CA TRP A 19 16.00 -56.42 -11.11
C TRP A 19 15.58 -55.60 -9.88
N TRP A 20 16.41 -55.58 -8.83
CA TRP A 20 16.20 -54.72 -7.66
C TRP A 20 16.27 -53.23 -8.01
N LEU A 21 17.29 -52.81 -8.76
CA LEU A 21 17.43 -51.41 -9.20
C LEU A 21 16.29 -50.99 -10.14
N ALA A 22 15.89 -51.87 -11.07
CA ALA A 22 14.76 -51.60 -11.97
C ALA A 22 13.43 -51.50 -11.20
N SER A 23 13.20 -52.38 -10.21
CA SER A 23 12.00 -52.35 -9.36
C SER A 23 11.98 -51.13 -8.45
N ALA A 24 13.14 -50.73 -7.90
CA ALA A 24 13.27 -49.51 -7.11
C ALA A 24 13.00 -48.26 -7.96
N LEU A 25 13.57 -48.19 -9.16
CA LEU A 25 13.32 -47.09 -10.10
C LEU A 25 11.85 -47.04 -10.52
N ALA A 26 11.25 -48.18 -10.87
CA ALA A 26 9.82 -48.26 -11.21
C ALA A 26 8.93 -47.81 -10.05
N SER A 27 9.28 -48.19 -8.80
CA SER A 27 8.58 -47.74 -7.60
C SER A 27 8.70 -46.24 -7.38
N ILE A 28 9.89 -45.66 -7.59
CA ILE A 28 10.10 -44.20 -7.52
C ILE A 28 9.27 -43.49 -8.58
N VAL A 29 9.29 -43.96 -9.83
CA VAL A 29 8.48 -43.37 -10.92
C VAL A 29 6.99 -43.47 -10.60
N LEU A 30 6.52 -44.59 -10.07
CA LEU A 30 5.12 -44.77 -9.68
C LEU A 30 4.72 -43.82 -8.56
N VAL A 31 5.57 -43.64 -7.54
CA VAL A 31 5.33 -42.70 -6.43
C VAL A 31 5.31 -41.26 -6.94
N LEU A 32 6.24 -40.88 -7.83
CA LEU A 32 6.26 -39.55 -8.44
C LEU A 32 5.03 -39.30 -9.32
N ALA A 33 4.62 -40.28 -10.12
CA ALA A 33 3.42 -40.19 -10.95
C ALA A 33 2.14 -40.09 -10.10
N ALA A 34 2.03 -40.88 -9.04
CA ALA A 34 0.93 -40.80 -8.08
C ALA A 34 0.91 -39.45 -7.35
N GLY A 35 2.07 -38.95 -6.93
CA GLY A 35 2.21 -37.62 -6.32
C GLY A 35 1.82 -36.49 -7.26
N ALA A 36 2.28 -36.55 -8.53
CA ALA A 36 1.92 -35.57 -9.55
C ALA A 36 0.42 -35.61 -9.89
N THR A 37 -0.17 -36.80 -9.97
CA THR A 37 -1.61 -36.98 -10.20
C THR A 37 -2.43 -36.45 -9.03
N CYS A 38 -2.04 -36.77 -7.80
CA CYS A 38 -2.68 -36.24 -6.59
C CYS A 38 -2.61 -34.71 -6.56
N LEU A 39 -1.44 -34.13 -6.84
CA LEU A 39 -1.26 -32.68 -6.92
C LEU A 39 -2.14 -32.06 -8.02
N TYR A 40 -2.15 -32.65 -9.22
CA TYR A 40 -2.99 -32.19 -10.33
C TYR A 40 -4.48 -32.20 -9.96
N VAL A 41 -4.97 -33.30 -9.38
CA VAL A 41 -6.37 -33.42 -8.94
C VAL A 41 -6.70 -32.41 -7.83
N VAL A 42 -5.80 -32.18 -6.88
CA VAL A 42 -5.98 -31.17 -5.83
C VAL A 42 -6.05 -29.76 -6.42
N LEU A 43 -5.17 -29.44 -7.38
CA LEU A 43 -5.16 -28.15 -8.06
C LEU A 43 -6.45 -27.93 -8.87
N GLN A 44 -6.85 -28.91 -9.67
CA GLN A 44 -8.08 -28.85 -10.48
C GLN A 44 -9.33 -28.69 -9.61
N HIS A 45 -9.43 -29.41 -8.49
CA HIS A 45 -10.55 -29.24 -7.56
C HIS A 45 -10.53 -27.91 -6.80
N SER A 46 -9.41 -27.19 -6.78
CA SER A 46 -9.32 -25.86 -6.16
C SER A 46 -9.70 -24.74 -7.13
N LEU A 47 -9.92 -25.06 -8.41
CA LEU A 47 -10.33 -24.08 -9.42
C LEU A 47 -11.84 -23.82 -9.32
N PRO A 48 -12.26 -22.55 -9.40
CA PRO A 48 -13.67 -22.21 -9.44
C PRO A 48 -14.35 -22.61 -10.76
N GLN A 49 -15.66 -22.84 -10.70
CA GLN A 49 -16.47 -22.96 -11.90
C GLN A 49 -16.65 -21.58 -12.56
N MET A 50 -16.08 -21.41 -13.75
CA MET A 50 -16.12 -20.13 -14.50
C MET A 50 -17.30 -20.03 -15.48
N ASP A 51 -17.81 -21.17 -15.95
CA ASP A 51 -18.89 -21.25 -16.94
C ASP A 51 -20.09 -22.05 -16.42
N GLY A 52 -21.27 -21.74 -16.95
CA GLY A 52 -22.50 -22.48 -16.67
C GLY A 52 -23.42 -21.77 -15.67
N SER A 53 -24.20 -22.55 -14.91
CA SER A 53 -25.19 -22.00 -13.97
C SER A 53 -24.98 -22.57 -12.57
N LEU A 54 -24.92 -21.67 -11.59
CA LEU A 54 -24.79 -21.98 -10.18
C LEU A 54 -26.07 -21.57 -9.45
N ARG A 55 -26.56 -22.42 -8.54
CA ARG A 55 -27.60 -22.03 -7.58
C ARG A 55 -26.91 -21.56 -6.32
N VAL A 56 -26.91 -20.26 -6.09
CA VAL A 56 -26.25 -19.66 -4.92
C VAL A 56 -27.32 -19.22 -3.92
N PRO A 57 -27.37 -19.82 -2.72
CA PRO A 57 -28.26 -19.38 -1.65
C PRO A 57 -28.00 -17.92 -1.28
N GLY A 58 -29.06 -17.12 -1.17
CA GLY A 58 -28.99 -15.71 -0.79
C GLY A 58 -29.24 -14.72 -1.92
N LEU A 59 -29.18 -15.15 -3.19
CA LEU A 59 -29.64 -14.35 -4.33
C LEU A 59 -31.17 -14.31 -4.37
N GLN A 60 -31.73 -13.12 -4.59
CA GLN A 60 -33.18 -12.91 -4.70
C GLN A 60 -33.66 -13.07 -6.16
N ALA A 61 -32.81 -12.71 -7.11
CA ALA A 61 -33.05 -12.81 -8.54
C ALA A 61 -31.85 -13.38 -9.29
N ARG A 62 -32.02 -13.62 -10.59
CA ARG A 62 -30.95 -14.06 -11.49
C ARG A 62 -29.89 -12.95 -11.61
N VAL A 63 -28.63 -13.35 -11.51
CA VAL A 63 -27.45 -12.52 -11.81
C VAL A 63 -26.70 -13.16 -12.97
N ASP A 64 -26.27 -12.35 -13.92
CA ASP A 64 -25.42 -12.76 -15.03
C ASP A 64 -23.99 -12.23 -14.82
N VAL A 65 -23.01 -13.11 -14.91
CA VAL A 65 -21.58 -12.76 -14.84
C VAL A 65 -20.94 -13.15 -16.16
N ILE A 66 -20.35 -12.18 -16.86
CA ILE A 66 -19.64 -12.39 -18.12
C ILE A 66 -18.21 -11.95 -17.91
N ARG A 67 -17.23 -12.78 -18.26
CA ARG A 67 -15.82 -12.42 -18.22
C ARG A 67 -15.30 -12.21 -19.64
N ASP A 68 -14.49 -11.18 -19.81
CA ASP A 68 -13.79 -10.93 -21.07
C ASP A 68 -12.53 -11.81 -21.20
N ALA A 69 -11.76 -11.58 -22.28
CA ALA A 69 -10.53 -12.33 -22.54
C ALA A 69 -9.42 -12.13 -21.49
N HIS A 70 -9.49 -11.05 -20.69
CA HIS A 70 -8.57 -10.77 -19.59
C HIS A 70 -9.11 -11.26 -18.23
N GLY A 71 -10.33 -11.82 -18.22
CA GLY A 71 -10.99 -12.32 -17.02
C GLY A 71 -11.77 -11.25 -16.25
N VAL A 72 -11.90 -10.02 -16.78
CA VAL A 72 -12.61 -8.92 -16.11
C VAL A 72 -14.11 -9.22 -16.07
N PRO A 73 -14.73 -9.29 -14.88
CA PRO A 73 -16.15 -9.61 -14.77
C PRO A 73 -17.03 -8.38 -15.02
N THR A 74 -18.01 -8.56 -15.91
CA THR A 74 -19.23 -7.77 -15.99
C THR A 74 -20.34 -8.48 -15.22
N ILE A 75 -20.82 -7.87 -14.15
CA ILE A 75 -21.83 -8.41 -13.24
C ILE A 75 -23.14 -7.64 -13.44
N ARG A 76 -24.18 -8.33 -13.89
CA ARG A 76 -25.51 -7.76 -14.13
C ARG A 76 -26.53 -8.33 -13.16
N ALA A 77 -27.24 -7.47 -12.44
CA ALA A 77 -28.29 -7.88 -11.51
C ALA A 77 -29.55 -7.00 -11.63
N GLY A 78 -30.70 -7.53 -11.19
CA GLY A 78 -31.97 -6.79 -11.18
C GLY A 78 -32.15 -5.82 -10.01
N ASN A 79 -31.31 -5.91 -8.98
CA ASN A 79 -31.32 -5.02 -7.82
C ASN A 79 -29.89 -4.88 -7.24
N MET A 80 -29.68 -3.81 -6.46
CA MET A 80 -28.35 -3.49 -5.91
C MET A 80 -27.85 -4.50 -4.88
N GLU A 81 -28.75 -5.13 -4.11
CA GLU A 81 -28.33 -6.12 -3.11
C GLU A 81 -27.74 -7.37 -3.77
N ASP A 82 -28.40 -7.90 -4.80
CA ASP A 82 -27.89 -9.03 -5.59
C ASP A 82 -26.64 -8.64 -6.38
N LEU A 83 -26.53 -7.38 -6.85
CA LEU A 83 -25.33 -6.87 -7.52
C LEU A 83 -24.11 -6.93 -6.60
N PHE A 84 -24.20 -6.38 -5.39
CA PHE A 84 -23.07 -6.37 -4.45
C PHE A 84 -22.82 -7.74 -3.83
N PHE A 85 -23.86 -8.56 -3.62
CA PHE A 85 -23.68 -9.96 -3.29
C PHE A 85 -22.86 -10.68 -4.36
N ALA A 86 -23.23 -10.52 -5.63
CA ALA A 86 -22.50 -11.15 -6.72
C ALA A 86 -21.09 -10.60 -6.88
N GLN A 87 -20.87 -9.29 -6.67
CA GLN A 87 -19.53 -8.71 -6.63
C GLN A 87 -18.67 -9.43 -5.58
N GLY A 88 -19.16 -9.57 -4.34
CA GLY A 88 -18.43 -10.29 -3.30
C GLY A 88 -18.16 -11.76 -3.64
N PHE A 89 -19.13 -12.45 -4.23
CA PHE A 89 -18.98 -13.84 -4.67
C PHE A 89 -17.91 -13.99 -5.75
N VAL A 90 -17.94 -13.15 -6.79
CA VAL A 90 -17.02 -13.19 -7.94
C VAL A 90 -15.62 -12.72 -7.54
N THR A 91 -15.49 -11.71 -6.68
CA THR A 91 -14.18 -11.30 -6.17
C THR A 91 -13.58 -12.39 -5.28
N ALA A 92 -14.37 -13.06 -4.44
CA ALA A 92 -13.91 -14.21 -3.67
C ALA A 92 -13.53 -15.39 -4.58
N GLN A 93 -14.28 -15.60 -5.67
CA GLN A 93 -13.96 -16.60 -6.68
C GLN A 93 -12.52 -16.47 -7.18
N ASP A 94 -12.06 -15.24 -7.38
CA ASP A 94 -10.73 -14.96 -7.90
C ASP A 94 -9.67 -14.83 -6.81
N ARG A 95 -10.02 -14.20 -5.67
CA ARG A 95 -9.06 -13.63 -4.70
C ARG A 95 -9.29 -14.05 -3.25
N LEU A 96 -10.03 -15.12 -2.96
CA LEU A 96 -10.42 -15.48 -1.58
C LEU A 96 -9.26 -15.50 -0.57
N TRP A 97 -8.11 -16.08 -0.92
CA TRP A 97 -6.97 -16.14 -0.01
C TRP A 97 -6.30 -14.77 0.18
N GLU A 98 -6.13 -14.00 -0.91
CA GLU A 98 -5.62 -12.62 -0.84
C GLU A 98 -6.50 -11.78 0.08
N MET A 99 -7.83 -11.84 -0.07
CA MET A 99 -8.78 -11.14 0.78
C MET A 99 -8.61 -11.52 2.26
N ASP A 100 -8.49 -12.82 2.57
CA ASP A 100 -8.31 -13.30 3.95
C ASP A 100 -7.00 -12.81 4.57
N VAL A 101 -5.90 -12.83 3.81
CA VAL A 101 -4.61 -12.33 4.29
C VAL A 101 -4.64 -10.82 4.48
N THR A 102 -5.23 -10.06 3.56
CA THR A 102 -5.31 -8.59 3.65
C THR A 102 -6.12 -8.13 4.87
N ARG A 103 -7.25 -8.78 5.20
CA ARG A 103 -7.97 -8.43 6.45
C ARG A 103 -7.18 -8.79 7.71
N ARG A 104 -6.39 -9.88 7.68
CA ARG A 104 -5.57 -10.33 8.82
C ARG A 104 -4.37 -9.42 9.02
N ASP A 105 -3.79 -8.96 7.92
CA ASP A 105 -2.76 -7.94 7.88
C ASP A 105 -3.24 -6.67 8.57
N ALA A 106 -4.35 -6.10 8.10
CA ALA A 106 -4.97 -4.92 8.68
C ALA A 106 -5.33 -5.11 10.17
N ALA A 107 -5.86 -6.28 10.54
CA ALA A 107 -6.29 -6.55 11.90
C ALA A 107 -5.17 -6.91 12.89
N GLY A 108 -3.96 -7.19 12.42
CA GLY A 108 -2.90 -7.79 13.23
C GLY A 108 -3.24 -9.22 13.68
N GLU A 109 -3.46 -10.10 12.71
CA GLU A 109 -3.86 -11.51 12.87
C GLU A 109 -3.04 -12.47 11.99
N LEU A 110 -1.87 -12.04 11.52
CA LEU A 110 -0.99 -12.86 10.69
C LEU A 110 -0.23 -13.89 11.53
N ALA A 111 0.06 -13.61 12.80
CA ALA A 111 0.71 -14.56 13.71
C ALA A 111 -0.15 -15.80 13.96
N GLU A 112 -1.48 -15.67 13.86
CA GLU A 112 -2.42 -16.78 14.00
C GLU A 112 -2.21 -17.85 12.91
N ILE A 113 -1.75 -17.45 11.71
CA ILE A 113 -1.59 -18.35 10.56
C ILE A 113 -0.13 -18.57 10.12
N LEU A 114 0.77 -17.62 10.43
CA LEU A 114 2.19 -17.64 10.07
C LEU A 114 3.13 -17.83 11.28
N GLY A 115 2.61 -17.76 12.52
CA GLY A 115 3.35 -18.02 13.76
C GLY A 115 4.17 -16.83 14.28
N GLY A 116 5.04 -17.13 15.24
CA GLY A 116 5.71 -16.14 16.09
C GLY A 116 6.49 -15.02 15.37
N LYS A 117 6.91 -15.23 14.12
CA LYS A 117 7.61 -14.20 13.34
C LYS A 117 6.76 -12.97 13.01
N MET A 118 5.43 -13.11 13.05
CA MET A 118 4.50 -12.03 12.75
C MET A 118 3.99 -11.32 14.00
N VAL A 119 4.37 -11.74 15.22
CA VAL A 119 3.87 -11.14 16.47
C VAL A 119 4.18 -9.65 16.56
N GLU A 120 5.40 -9.23 16.20
CA GLU A 120 5.76 -7.81 16.23
C GLU A 120 4.97 -6.98 15.20
N PHE A 121 4.67 -7.59 14.05
CA PHE A 121 3.85 -6.96 13.02
C PHE A 121 2.41 -6.81 13.49
N ASP A 122 1.82 -7.89 14.02
CA ASP A 122 0.47 -7.87 14.55
C ASP A 122 0.34 -6.86 15.70
N ARG A 123 1.35 -6.81 16.59
CA ARG A 123 1.41 -5.86 17.70
C ARG A 123 1.30 -4.41 17.22
N GLU A 124 1.96 -4.03 16.13
CA GLU A 124 1.85 -2.68 15.56
C GLU A 124 0.40 -2.35 15.23
N GLN A 125 -0.30 -3.25 14.52
CA GLN A 125 -1.70 -3.05 14.14
C GLN A 125 -2.64 -3.02 15.36
N ARG A 126 -2.36 -3.85 16.37
CA ARG A 126 -3.09 -3.86 17.65
C ARG A 126 -2.95 -2.56 18.42
N ILE A 127 -1.74 -2.00 18.48
CA ILE A 127 -1.49 -0.73 19.15
C ILE A 127 -2.17 0.41 18.39
N LEU A 128 -2.00 0.48 17.07
CA LEU A 128 -2.66 1.48 16.22
C LEU A 128 -4.18 1.39 16.28
N GLY A 129 -4.72 0.21 16.57
CA GLY A 129 -6.14 -0.01 16.74
C GLY A 129 -6.92 0.00 15.42
N VAL A 130 -6.32 -0.55 14.36
CA VAL A 130 -6.89 -0.57 13.00
C VAL A 130 -8.26 -1.25 12.99
N ARG A 131 -8.42 -2.35 13.73
CA ARG A 131 -9.72 -3.03 13.89
C ARG A 131 -10.77 -2.15 14.58
N GLN A 132 -10.39 -1.39 15.61
CA GLN A 132 -11.30 -0.47 16.27
C GLN A 132 -11.73 0.67 15.32
N ALA A 133 -10.82 1.17 14.49
CA ALA A 133 -11.14 2.16 13.46
C ALA A 133 -12.10 1.61 12.40
N ALA A 134 -11.88 0.37 11.93
CA ALA A 134 -12.77 -0.31 10.99
C ALA A 134 -14.16 -0.53 11.58
N ARG A 135 -14.26 -1.01 12.82
CA ARG A 135 -15.53 -1.19 13.52
C ARG A 135 -16.29 0.13 13.66
N LYS A 136 -15.61 1.20 14.08
CA LYS A 136 -16.20 2.54 14.18
C LYS A 136 -16.67 3.07 12.82
N THR A 137 -15.93 2.77 11.75
CA THR A 137 -16.32 3.12 10.37
C THR A 137 -17.63 2.45 9.99
N VAL A 138 -17.79 1.15 10.29
CA VAL A 138 -19.06 0.45 10.08
C VAL A 138 -20.15 1.08 10.95
N GLU A 139 -19.93 1.34 12.23
CA GLU A 139 -20.93 1.94 13.13
C GLU A 139 -21.45 3.30 12.65
N LEU A 140 -20.58 4.10 12.01
CA LEU A 140 -20.92 5.42 11.44
C LEU A 140 -21.55 5.34 10.04
N GLY A 141 -21.55 4.17 9.41
CA GLY A 141 -22.06 3.96 8.05
C GLY A 141 -23.56 4.25 7.94
N SER A 142 -23.99 4.64 6.74
CA SER A 142 -25.42 4.80 6.45
C SER A 142 -26.14 3.45 6.43
N ALA A 143 -27.48 3.46 6.57
CA ALA A 143 -28.27 2.24 6.43
C ALA A 143 -28.09 1.58 5.04
N GLU A 144 -27.83 2.38 4.02
CA GLU A 144 -27.54 1.90 2.67
C GLU A 144 -26.16 1.20 2.61
N ASP A 145 -25.13 1.80 3.20
CA ASP A 145 -23.81 1.17 3.29
C ASP A 145 -23.86 -0.14 4.09
N HIS A 146 -24.54 -0.16 5.23
CA HIS A 146 -24.72 -1.40 6.00
C HIS A 146 -25.35 -2.50 5.15
N ARG A 147 -26.37 -2.15 4.35
CA ARG A 147 -27.07 -3.09 3.49
C ARG A 147 -26.16 -3.66 2.42
N TYR A 148 -25.39 -2.83 1.72
CA TYR A 148 -24.54 -3.26 0.60
C TYR A 148 -23.25 -3.93 1.05
N TYR A 149 -22.60 -3.45 2.12
CA TYR A 149 -21.46 -4.15 2.71
C TYR A 149 -21.88 -5.52 3.26
N ALA A 150 -23.06 -5.63 3.87
CA ALA A 150 -23.60 -6.92 4.30
C ALA A 150 -23.91 -7.83 3.11
N ALA A 151 -24.45 -7.30 2.00
CA ALA A 151 -24.68 -8.08 0.79
C ALA A 151 -23.38 -8.62 0.20
N TYR A 152 -22.36 -7.77 0.06
CA TYR A 152 -21.01 -8.17 -0.36
C TYR A 152 -20.43 -9.28 0.52
N ALA A 153 -20.46 -9.09 1.84
CA ALA A 153 -19.99 -10.08 2.80
C ALA A 153 -20.72 -11.43 2.67
N ARG A 154 -22.05 -11.42 2.48
CA ARG A 154 -22.83 -12.65 2.21
C ARG A 154 -22.38 -13.34 0.92
N GLY A 155 -22.05 -12.59 -0.13
CA GLY A 155 -21.51 -13.11 -1.39
C GLY A 155 -20.18 -13.83 -1.21
N VAL A 156 -19.23 -13.18 -0.53
CA VAL A 156 -17.92 -13.78 -0.19
C VAL A 156 -18.12 -15.08 0.59
N ASN A 157 -18.99 -15.05 1.60
CA ASN A 157 -19.29 -16.22 2.43
C ASN A 157 -19.96 -17.34 1.66
N ALA A 158 -20.87 -17.03 0.74
CA ALA A 158 -21.52 -18.04 -0.10
C ALA A 158 -20.49 -18.76 -1.00
N TYR A 159 -19.53 -18.02 -1.57
CA TYR A 159 -18.44 -18.65 -2.32
C TYR A 159 -17.57 -19.54 -1.42
N ALA A 160 -17.09 -19.00 -0.31
CA ALA A 160 -16.23 -19.74 0.62
C ALA A 160 -16.92 -21.00 1.17
N GLU A 161 -18.22 -20.94 1.45
CA GLU A 161 -19.00 -22.07 1.93
C GLU A 161 -19.15 -23.16 0.87
N SER A 162 -19.48 -22.77 -0.37
CA SER A 162 -19.59 -23.73 -1.48
C SER A 162 -18.26 -24.46 -1.79
N HIS A 163 -17.12 -23.89 -1.37
CA HIS A 163 -15.79 -24.46 -1.54
C HIS A 163 -15.12 -24.87 -0.22
N ARG A 164 -15.86 -25.02 0.89
CA ARG A 164 -15.28 -25.29 2.21
C ARG A 164 -14.33 -26.50 2.25
N ASN A 165 -14.63 -27.56 1.47
CA ASN A 165 -13.80 -28.76 1.37
C ASN A 165 -12.68 -28.65 0.33
N HIS A 166 -12.71 -27.61 -0.50
CA HIS A 166 -11.81 -27.41 -1.62
C HIS A 166 -11.25 -25.98 -1.68
N LEU A 167 -11.02 -25.36 -0.52
CA LEU A 167 -10.43 -24.02 -0.44
C LEU A 167 -9.12 -23.93 -1.26
N PRO A 168 -8.77 -22.70 -1.70
CA PRO A 168 -7.50 -22.43 -2.37
C PRO A 168 -6.30 -23.08 -1.67
N LEU A 169 -5.30 -23.44 -2.47
CA LEU A 169 -4.18 -24.27 -2.03
C LEU A 169 -3.46 -23.70 -0.80
N GLU A 170 -3.38 -22.38 -0.70
CA GLU A 170 -2.72 -21.65 0.37
C GLU A 170 -3.32 -21.96 1.74
N PHE A 171 -4.65 -22.06 1.85
CA PHE A 171 -5.33 -22.47 3.10
C PHE A 171 -4.90 -23.88 3.52
N ARG A 172 -4.76 -24.81 2.57
CA ARG A 172 -4.34 -26.19 2.84
C ARG A 172 -2.87 -26.27 3.24
N MET A 173 -2.00 -25.53 2.54
CA MET A 173 -0.57 -25.47 2.85
C MET A 173 -0.29 -24.85 4.22
N LEU A 174 -1.02 -23.78 4.56
CA LEU A 174 -0.88 -23.08 5.83
C LEU A 174 -1.70 -23.75 6.96
N ARG A 175 -2.52 -24.76 6.63
CA ARG A 175 -3.30 -25.59 7.56
C ARG A 175 -4.26 -24.77 8.43
N TYR A 176 -5.02 -23.89 7.81
CA TYR A 176 -6.06 -23.11 8.49
C TYR A 176 -7.32 -22.98 7.64
N GLY A 177 -8.44 -22.65 8.29
CA GLY A 177 -9.74 -22.48 7.63
C GLY A 177 -10.09 -21.02 7.41
N PHE A 178 -10.98 -20.79 6.43
CA PHE A 178 -11.58 -19.48 6.22
C PHE A 178 -12.53 -19.11 7.36
N ARG A 179 -12.41 -17.89 7.91
CA ARG A 179 -13.41 -17.31 8.83
C ARG A 179 -14.44 -16.53 8.02
N PRO A 180 -15.75 -16.58 8.35
CA PRO A 180 -16.75 -15.80 7.63
C PRO A 180 -16.37 -14.32 7.53
N TRP A 181 -16.52 -13.75 6.34
CA TRP A 181 -16.33 -12.34 6.04
C TRP A 181 -17.47 -11.52 6.64
N THR A 182 -17.12 -10.37 7.20
CA THR A 182 -18.07 -9.42 7.81
C THR A 182 -17.93 -8.03 7.16
N PRO A 183 -18.93 -7.14 7.30
CA PRO A 183 -18.76 -5.73 6.90
C PRO A 183 -17.54 -5.05 7.52
N GLU A 184 -17.16 -5.44 8.74
CA GLU A 184 -15.95 -4.94 9.42
C GLU A 184 -14.69 -5.35 8.67
N ASP A 185 -14.63 -6.55 8.10
CA ASP A 185 -13.49 -7.01 7.30
C ASP A 185 -13.32 -6.19 6.02
N SER A 186 -14.43 -5.80 5.38
CA SER A 186 -14.37 -4.84 4.28
C SER A 186 -13.85 -3.48 4.76
N ALA A 187 -14.35 -2.95 5.87
CA ALA A 187 -13.85 -1.69 6.42
C ALA A 187 -12.36 -1.76 6.80
N LEU A 188 -11.87 -2.92 7.27
CA LEU A 188 -10.44 -3.15 7.53
C LEU A 188 -9.58 -2.94 6.27
N VAL A 189 -9.99 -3.51 5.14
CA VAL A 189 -9.29 -3.32 3.85
C VAL A 189 -9.22 -1.84 3.47
N ALA A 190 -10.31 -1.09 3.66
CA ALA A 190 -10.32 0.35 3.40
C ALA A 190 -9.42 1.14 4.35
N VAL A 191 -9.47 0.86 5.66
CA VAL A 191 -8.64 1.55 6.65
C VAL A 191 -7.16 1.26 6.43
N GLU A 192 -6.80 0.03 6.07
CA GLU A 192 -5.41 -0.32 5.77
C GLU A 192 -4.90 0.39 4.51
N MET A 193 -5.75 0.55 3.48
CA MET A 193 -5.41 1.38 2.31
C MET A 193 -5.13 2.82 2.71
N VAL A 194 -6.00 3.41 3.55
CA VAL A 194 -5.78 4.78 4.07
C VAL A 194 -4.48 4.85 4.87
N ARG A 195 -4.20 3.87 5.74
CA ARG A 195 -2.97 3.80 6.51
C ARG A 195 -1.75 3.71 5.60
N THR A 196 -1.74 2.79 4.65
CA THR A 196 -0.64 2.60 3.68
C THR A 196 -0.29 3.88 2.94
N LEU A 197 -1.29 4.69 2.60
CA LEU A 197 -1.10 5.94 1.84
C LEU A 197 -0.70 7.15 2.71
N ASN A 198 -0.89 7.10 4.04
CA ASN A 198 -0.76 8.29 4.90
C ASN A 198 0.12 8.10 6.14
N HIS A 199 0.47 6.87 6.52
CA HIS A 199 1.20 6.57 7.73
C HIS A 199 2.71 6.64 7.50
N ASP A 200 3.35 7.71 7.96
CA ASP A 200 4.80 7.89 7.88
C ASP A 200 5.40 8.36 9.23
N ALA A 201 6.65 7.97 9.47
CA ALA A 201 7.49 8.44 10.56
C ALA A 201 8.39 9.64 10.18
N HIS A 202 8.22 10.25 8.99
CA HIS A 202 8.97 11.42 8.53
C HIS A 202 9.05 12.55 9.56
N GLN A 203 8.01 12.78 10.37
CA GLN A 203 8.03 13.77 11.46
C GLN A 203 9.14 13.48 12.48
N LEU A 204 9.39 12.22 12.86
CA LEU A 204 10.49 11.88 13.76
C LEU A 204 11.85 12.10 13.11
N THR A 205 11.96 11.85 11.81
CA THR A 205 13.19 12.13 11.06
C THR A 205 13.47 13.62 11.05
N ARG A 206 12.45 14.45 10.80
CA ARG A 206 12.55 15.91 10.90
C ARG A 206 12.96 16.37 12.30
N GLU A 207 12.37 15.80 13.36
CA GLU A 207 12.77 16.13 14.74
C GLU A 207 14.23 15.74 15.06
N LYS A 208 14.73 14.61 14.51
CA LYS A 208 16.16 14.26 14.62
C LYS A 208 17.06 15.28 13.93
N PHE A 209 16.67 15.76 12.74
CA PHE A 209 17.40 16.83 12.05
C PHE A 209 17.33 18.15 12.82
N LEU A 210 16.17 18.51 13.35
CA LEU A 210 16.00 19.70 14.18
C LEU A 210 16.92 19.67 15.41
N ALA A 211 17.00 18.53 16.10
CA ALA A 211 17.86 18.36 17.26
C ALA A 211 19.36 18.40 16.91
N ALA A 212 19.75 17.92 15.73
CA ALA A 212 21.15 17.84 15.31
C ALA A 212 21.68 19.12 14.63
N LEU A 213 20.85 19.78 13.82
CA LEU A 213 21.22 20.90 12.95
C LEU A 213 20.73 22.26 13.47
N GLY A 214 19.78 22.25 14.41
CA GLY A 214 19.10 23.45 14.87
C GLY A 214 18.03 23.98 13.90
N PRO A 215 17.27 25.00 14.31
CA PRO A 215 16.09 25.46 13.59
C PRO A 215 16.40 26.12 12.24
N GLU A 216 17.50 26.86 12.13
CA GLU A 216 17.86 27.59 10.89
C GLU A 216 18.13 26.61 9.73
N LEU A 217 19.10 25.70 9.90
CA LEU A 217 19.45 24.72 8.87
C LEU A 217 18.31 23.72 8.58
N THR A 218 17.48 23.40 9.57
CA THR A 218 16.32 22.51 9.35
C THR A 218 15.24 23.22 8.54
N ALA A 219 15.06 24.53 8.72
CA ALA A 219 14.12 25.31 7.92
C ALA A 219 14.56 25.41 6.44
N ASP A 220 15.87 25.42 6.19
CA ASP A 220 16.41 25.36 4.82
C ASP A 220 16.14 24.00 4.15
N LEU A 221 16.15 22.90 4.92
CA LEU A 221 15.90 21.54 4.43
C LEU A 221 14.41 21.19 4.28
N TYR A 222 13.56 21.73 5.15
CA TYR A 222 12.11 21.47 5.17
C TYR A 222 11.34 22.77 4.97
N VAL A 223 11.26 23.21 3.72
CA VAL A 223 10.50 24.40 3.34
C VAL A 223 9.01 24.14 3.59
N ASN A 224 8.48 24.72 4.67
CA ASN A 224 7.09 24.48 5.09
C ASN A 224 6.03 25.08 4.15
N THR A 225 6.40 26.08 3.35
CA THR A 225 5.50 26.73 2.38
C THR A 225 6.31 27.31 1.23
N SER A 226 5.85 27.10 0.01
CA SER A 226 6.30 27.78 -1.20
C SER A 226 5.22 28.73 -1.74
N TRP A 227 5.58 29.64 -2.64
CA TRP A 227 4.60 30.46 -3.36
C TRP A 227 3.73 29.64 -4.32
N HIS A 228 4.11 28.39 -4.61
CA HIS A 228 3.29 27.42 -5.33
C HIS A 228 2.24 26.75 -4.45
N ASP A 229 2.33 26.84 -3.12
CA ASP A 229 1.41 26.18 -2.21
C ASP A 229 0.14 27.01 -2.06
N HIS A 230 -0.90 26.62 -2.76
CA HIS A 230 -2.20 27.27 -2.71
C HIS A 230 -3.31 26.23 -2.94
N PRO A 231 -4.42 26.27 -2.17
CA PRO A 231 -5.59 25.47 -2.48
C PRO A 231 -6.03 25.74 -3.93
N PRO A 232 -6.56 24.75 -4.68
CA PRO A 232 -7.07 24.97 -6.04
C PRO A 232 -8.17 26.05 -6.13
N THR A 233 -8.79 26.39 -4.99
CA THR A 233 -9.82 27.42 -4.85
C THR A 233 -9.28 28.81 -4.55
N ALA A 234 -7.98 28.95 -4.28
CA ALA A 234 -7.32 30.21 -3.97
C ALA A 234 -6.49 30.70 -5.16
N GLN A 235 -6.38 32.02 -5.31
CA GLN A 235 -5.44 32.61 -6.26
C GLN A 235 -3.99 32.32 -5.80
N PRO A 236 -3.07 31.96 -6.70
CA PRO A 236 -1.67 31.74 -6.35
C PRO A 236 -1.07 33.01 -5.72
N SER A 237 -0.21 32.81 -4.72
CA SER A 237 0.60 33.92 -4.22
C SER A 237 1.58 34.32 -5.34
N PRO A 238 1.79 35.62 -5.59
CA PRO A 238 2.81 36.03 -6.55
C PRO A 238 4.17 35.48 -6.09
N PRO A 239 5.03 35.03 -7.03
CA PRO A 239 6.38 34.59 -6.68
C PRO A 239 7.09 35.70 -5.89
N PRO A 240 7.92 35.35 -4.89
CA PRO A 240 8.72 36.34 -4.19
C PRO A 240 9.52 37.10 -5.24
N ALA A 241 9.50 38.44 -5.17
CA ALA A 241 10.29 39.27 -6.06
C ALA A 241 11.72 38.75 -6.01
N ALA A 242 12.24 38.29 -7.16
CA ALA A 242 13.62 37.85 -7.29
C ALA A 242 14.47 38.90 -6.58
N LYS A 243 15.10 38.51 -5.47
CA LYS A 243 16.14 39.37 -4.92
C LYS A 243 17.17 39.39 -6.04
N ASN A 244 17.33 40.55 -6.68
CA ASN A 244 18.47 40.84 -7.53
C ASN A 244 19.76 40.79 -6.68
N SER A 245 20.12 39.65 -6.09
CA SER A 245 21.51 39.22 -6.07
C SER A 245 21.79 38.86 -7.52
N GLY A 246 22.81 39.47 -8.11
CA GLY A 246 23.17 39.29 -9.51
C GLY A 246 23.74 37.90 -9.79
N ASP A 247 22.97 36.87 -9.49
CA ASP A 247 23.17 35.53 -9.99
C ASP A 247 22.24 35.46 -11.20
N GLN A 248 22.85 35.54 -12.39
CA GLN A 248 22.16 35.22 -13.62
C GLN A 248 21.56 33.82 -13.41
N GLU A 249 20.27 33.66 -13.70
CA GLU A 249 19.74 32.34 -14.01
C GLU A 249 20.50 31.92 -15.27
N ASP A 250 21.61 31.21 -15.08
CA ASP A 250 22.27 30.50 -16.16
C ASP A 250 21.24 29.48 -16.65
N GLU A 251 20.72 29.72 -17.85
CA GLU A 251 20.10 28.67 -18.64
C GLU A 251 21.12 27.52 -18.65
N ASP A 252 20.72 26.37 -18.10
CA ASP A 252 21.53 25.16 -18.05
C ASP A 252 21.67 24.61 -19.48
N ASP A 253 22.55 25.24 -20.26
CA ASP A 253 23.12 24.67 -21.47
C ASP A 253 23.94 23.47 -20.97
N GLY A 254 23.40 22.27 -21.13
CA GLY A 254 24.00 21.03 -20.61
C GLY A 254 25.39 20.71 -21.16
N GLU A 255 26.40 21.43 -20.68
CA GLU A 255 27.81 21.11 -20.81
C GLU A 255 28.20 20.22 -19.63
N PRO A 256 28.81 19.04 -19.86
CA PRO A 256 29.24 18.17 -18.78
C PRO A 256 30.25 18.89 -17.89
N LEU A 257 29.98 18.98 -16.59
CA LEU A 257 30.95 19.45 -15.61
C LEU A 257 32.15 18.49 -15.58
N ASP A 258 33.23 18.88 -16.26
CA ASP A 258 34.56 18.28 -16.12
C ASP A 258 35.08 18.57 -14.70
N LEU A 259 34.88 17.60 -13.81
CA LEU A 259 35.43 17.60 -12.45
C LEU A 259 36.90 17.15 -12.45
N GLU A 260 37.76 17.89 -13.15
CA GLU A 260 39.22 17.81 -12.99
C GLU A 260 39.72 19.11 -12.33
N GLY A 261 39.45 19.27 -11.03
CA GLY A 261 39.85 20.45 -10.27
C GLY A 261 39.92 20.18 -8.76
N ASP A 262 41.10 20.42 -8.20
CA ASP A 262 41.63 20.01 -6.90
C ASP A 262 40.93 20.66 -5.68
N HIS A 263 39.63 20.39 -5.47
CA HIS A 263 38.92 20.81 -4.26
C HIS A 263 38.96 19.74 -3.17
N ALA A 264 40.03 19.81 -2.39
CA ALA A 264 40.29 19.07 -1.16
C ALA A 264 39.30 19.40 0.00
N ILE A 265 38.00 19.11 -0.18
CA ILE A 265 37.01 18.92 0.90
C ILE A 265 36.40 17.50 0.84
N THR A 266 36.97 16.58 0.05
CA THR A 266 36.53 15.17 -0.05
C THR A 266 37.39 14.20 0.76
N GLY A 267 38.15 14.69 1.75
CA GLY A 267 39.01 13.87 2.62
C GLY A 267 38.29 13.15 3.78
N LEU A 268 36.98 13.33 3.94
CA LEU A 268 36.19 12.41 4.77
C LEU A 268 35.79 11.24 3.87
N PRO A 269 36.13 9.98 4.19
CA PRO A 269 35.50 8.87 3.51
C PRO A 269 34.00 9.05 3.71
N PHE A 270 33.29 9.38 2.63
CA PHE A 270 31.84 9.30 2.59
C PHE A 270 31.50 7.82 2.74
N ARG A 271 31.51 7.36 3.99
CA ARG A 271 30.93 6.10 4.37
C ARG A 271 29.44 6.33 4.13
N SER A 272 28.96 5.83 2.99
CA SER A 272 27.56 5.89 2.61
C SER A 272 26.71 5.71 3.87
N PRO A 273 25.92 6.71 4.30
CA PRO A 273 25.22 6.65 5.57
C PRO A 273 24.11 5.62 5.43
N SER A 274 24.36 4.41 5.92
CA SER A 274 23.36 3.35 6.07
C SER A 274 22.71 2.86 4.75
N PRO A 275 22.10 1.67 4.74
CA PRO A 275 21.10 1.31 3.74
C PRO A 275 19.83 2.20 3.78
N GLU A 276 19.72 3.09 4.77
CA GLU A 276 18.55 3.93 5.06
C GLU A 276 18.43 5.15 4.13
N LEU A 277 19.48 5.44 3.33
CA LEU A 277 19.52 6.50 2.31
C LEU A 277 19.54 5.91 0.89
N SER A 278 18.97 4.72 0.69
CA SER A 278 18.61 4.28 -0.65
C SER A 278 17.58 5.28 -1.19
N GLN A 279 17.94 5.94 -2.30
CA GLN A 279 17.01 6.68 -3.15
C GLN A 279 15.94 5.69 -3.66
N GLU A 280 14.94 5.41 -2.83
CA GLU A 280 13.66 4.91 -3.29
C GLU A 280 13.14 5.96 -4.31
N PRO A 281 12.89 5.59 -5.57
CA PRO A 281 12.35 6.53 -6.54
C PRO A 281 11.08 7.15 -5.97
N ALA A 282 10.92 8.47 -6.11
CA ALA A 282 9.76 9.17 -5.61
C ALA A 282 8.48 8.54 -6.18
N ILE A 283 7.73 7.83 -5.33
CA ILE A 283 6.47 7.19 -5.70
C ILE A 283 5.44 8.31 -5.81
N GLY A 284 4.99 8.59 -7.02
CA GLY A 284 3.96 9.57 -7.33
C GLY A 284 2.75 8.91 -7.98
N SER A 285 1.82 9.70 -8.50
CA SER A 285 0.75 9.21 -9.37
C SER A 285 0.31 10.36 -10.26
N ASN A 286 -0.23 10.05 -11.44
CA ASN A 286 -0.67 11.07 -12.40
C ASN A 286 -2.20 11.16 -12.43
N ASN A 287 -2.73 12.38 -12.55
CA ASN A 287 -4.14 12.59 -12.81
C ASN A 287 -4.36 13.86 -13.62
N TRP A 288 -4.87 13.73 -14.84
CA TRP A 288 -5.14 14.83 -15.75
C TRP A 288 -6.62 14.88 -16.09
N VAL A 289 -7.17 16.10 -16.10
CA VAL A 289 -8.51 16.38 -16.63
C VAL A 289 -8.40 17.52 -17.64
N ILE A 290 -8.83 17.25 -18.87
CA ILE A 290 -8.85 18.23 -19.96
C ILE A 290 -10.30 18.63 -20.21
N SER A 291 -10.58 19.93 -20.13
CA SER A 291 -11.90 20.49 -20.49
C SER A 291 -12.23 20.18 -21.94
N GLY A 292 -13.51 19.90 -22.24
CA GLY A 292 -13.98 19.66 -23.61
C GLY A 292 -13.71 20.83 -24.58
N ALA A 293 -13.49 22.05 -24.06
CA ALA A 293 -13.07 23.20 -24.86
C ALA A 293 -11.69 23.01 -25.54
N HIS A 294 -10.88 22.06 -25.05
CA HIS A 294 -9.54 21.74 -25.57
C HIS A 294 -9.47 20.37 -26.25
N THR A 295 -10.61 19.73 -26.55
CA THR A 295 -10.65 18.39 -27.17
C THR A 295 -11.40 18.42 -28.50
N VAL A 296 -10.98 17.58 -29.47
CA VAL A 296 -11.63 17.50 -30.80
C VAL A 296 -13.09 17.05 -30.69
N THR A 297 -13.44 16.29 -29.65
CA THR A 297 -14.80 15.76 -29.43
C THR A 297 -15.73 16.74 -28.73
N GLY A 298 -15.21 17.84 -28.18
CA GLY A 298 -15.96 18.75 -27.30
C GLY A 298 -16.30 18.15 -25.92
N LYS A 299 -15.83 16.94 -25.61
CA LYS A 299 -16.09 16.23 -24.33
C LYS A 299 -14.84 16.22 -23.45
N PRO A 300 -14.99 16.25 -22.12
CA PRO A 300 -13.84 16.18 -21.22
C PRO A 300 -13.09 14.84 -21.37
N LEU A 301 -11.77 14.89 -21.18
CA LEU A 301 -10.92 13.71 -21.10
C LEU A 301 -10.34 13.62 -19.68
N LEU A 302 -10.33 12.41 -19.12
CA LEU A 302 -9.71 12.11 -17.84
C LEU A 302 -8.68 11.00 -18.03
N SER A 303 -7.49 11.16 -17.46
CA SER A 303 -6.44 10.15 -17.39
C SER A 303 -6.00 10.01 -15.95
N ASN A 304 -6.32 8.89 -15.31
CA ASN A 304 -5.89 8.57 -13.95
C ASN A 304 -4.96 7.36 -13.98
N ASP A 305 -3.79 7.53 -13.37
CA ASP A 305 -2.67 6.59 -13.41
C ASP A 305 -2.06 6.52 -12.01
N MET A 306 -2.68 5.69 -11.17
CA MET A 306 -2.30 5.47 -9.78
C MET A 306 -1.09 4.52 -9.70
N HIS A 307 0.04 4.99 -9.18
CA HIS A 307 1.24 4.17 -9.02
C HIS A 307 1.32 3.62 -7.60
N LEU A 308 1.37 2.30 -7.52
CA LEU A 308 1.66 1.55 -6.32
C LEU A 308 2.65 0.45 -6.69
N GLN A 309 3.32 -0.12 -5.70
CA GLN A 309 4.33 -1.15 -5.94
C GLN A 309 3.72 -2.37 -6.65
N TYR A 310 4.43 -2.87 -7.66
CA TYR A 310 4.02 -4.08 -8.36
C TYR A 310 4.05 -5.28 -7.43
N GLN A 311 2.96 -6.04 -7.48
CA GLN A 311 2.73 -7.11 -6.52
C GLN A 311 1.82 -8.19 -7.16
N ILE A 312 1.99 -9.46 -6.78
CA ILE A 312 1.24 -10.63 -7.26
C ILE A 312 0.61 -11.39 -6.07
N PRO A 313 -0.71 -11.36 -5.88
CA PRO A 313 -1.70 -10.80 -6.80
C PRO A 313 -1.68 -9.27 -6.82
N ASN A 314 -2.08 -8.66 -7.94
CA ASN A 314 -2.15 -7.21 -8.07
C ASN A 314 -3.25 -6.63 -7.18
N LEU A 315 -2.99 -5.44 -6.64
CA LEU A 315 -3.84 -4.76 -5.65
C LEU A 315 -5.24 -4.42 -6.17
N TRP A 316 -5.30 -3.87 -7.38
CA TRP A 316 -6.53 -3.41 -8.00
C TRP A 316 -7.24 -4.56 -8.71
N TYR A 317 -8.55 -4.64 -8.53
CA TYR A 317 -9.41 -5.62 -9.19
C TYR A 317 -10.37 -4.90 -10.13
N GLU A 318 -10.31 -5.20 -11.42
CA GLU A 318 -11.24 -4.60 -12.39
C GLU A 318 -12.61 -5.26 -12.33
N ALA A 319 -13.66 -4.46 -12.39
CA ALA A 319 -15.03 -4.95 -12.46
C ALA A 319 -15.95 -3.96 -13.18
N HIS A 320 -16.96 -4.49 -13.86
CA HIS A 320 -18.06 -3.73 -14.43
C HIS A 320 -19.37 -4.16 -13.77
N LEU A 321 -20.06 -3.22 -13.12
CA LEU A 321 -21.26 -3.46 -12.33
C LEU A 321 -22.48 -2.83 -13.00
N GLU A 322 -23.52 -3.62 -13.27
CA GLU A 322 -24.76 -3.17 -13.90
C GLU A 322 -26.01 -3.57 -13.08
N CYS A 323 -26.83 -2.57 -12.74
CA CYS A 323 -28.16 -2.73 -12.15
C CYS A 323 -29.05 -1.54 -12.57
N GLY A 324 -29.87 -1.73 -13.61
CA GLY A 324 -30.72 -0.67 -14.15
C GLY A 324 -29.90 0.53 -14.63
N ALA A 325 -30.11 1.71 -14.02
CA ALA A 325 -29.35 2.92 -14.35
C ALA A 325 -27.94 2.95 -13.72
N PHE A 326 -27.67 2.09 -12.73
CA PHE A 326 -26.33 1.93 -12.18
C PHE A 326 -25.50 1.10 -13.15
N ASN A 327 -24.58 1.72 -13.88
CA ASN A 327 -23.71 1.07 -14.86
C ASN A 327 -22.32 1.69 -14.75
N VAL A 328 -21.43 1.02 -14.03
CA VAL A 328 -20.13 1.57 -13.61
C VAL A 328 -19.03 0.55 -13.86
N ALA A 329 -17.95 0.97 -14.53
CA ALA A 329 -16.77 0.14 -14.77
C ALA A 329 -15.52 0.84 -14.24
N GLY A 330 -14.57 0.05 -13.73
CA GLY A 330 -13.30 0.55 -13.24
C GLY A 330 -12.62 -0.45 -12.31
N VAL A 331 -11.81 0.07 -11.38
CA VAL A 331 -11.09 -0.72 -10.39
C VAL A 331 -11.72 -0.63 -9.01
N THR A 332 -11.65 -1.74 -8.28
CA THR A 332 -11.99 -1.87 -6.87
C THR A 332 -10.84 -2.54 -6.10
N LEU A 333 -10.99 -2.73 -4.80
CA LEU A 333 -10.08 -3.50 -3.97
C LEU A 333 -10.72 -4.84 -3.62
N PRO A 334 -9.99 -5.97 -3.72
CA PRO A 334 -10.47 -7.25 -3.23
C PRO A 334 -10.91 -7.15 -1.76
N GLY A 335 -12.21 -7.31 -1.51
CA GLY A 335 -12.79 -7.18 -0.17
C GLY A 335 -13.66 -5.93 0.04
N LEU A 336 -13.77 -5.04 -0.94
CA LEU A 336 -14.65 -3.87 -0.89
C LEU A 336 -15.78 -3.94 -1.94
N PRO A 337 -17.01 -3.55 -1.58
CA PRO A 337 -18.04 -3.28 -2.58
C PRO A 337 -17.70 -2.01 -3.40
N TYR A 338 -18.43 -1.82 -4.49
CA TYR A 338 -18.34 -0.67 -5.41
C TYR A 338 -17.10 -0.65 -6.31
N VAL A 339 -17.06 0.36 -7.19
CA VAL A 339 -15.91 0.75 -8.00
C VAL A 339 -15.33 2.02 -7.40
N ILE A 340 -14.02 2.00 -7.11
CA ILE A 340 -13.30 3.03 -6.36
C ILE A 340 -12.79 4.13 -7.30
N ALA A 341 -12.19 3.75 -8.42
CA ALA A 341 -11.81 4.65 -9.52
C ALA A 341 -12.34 4.07 -10.83
N GLY A 342 -12.91 4.90 -11.69
CA GLY A 342 -13.59 4.40 -12.87
C GLY A 342 -14.47 5.42 -13.57
N HIS A 343 -15.48 4.93 -14.28
CA HIS A 343 -16.40 5.76 -15.02
C HIS A 343 -17.76 5.10 -15.20
N ASN A 344 -18.72 5.90 -15.65
CA ASN A 344 -20.00 5.45 -16.17
C ASN A 344 -20.31 6.17 -17.49
N ALA A 345 -21.54 6.08 -17.97
CA ALA A 345 -21.97 6.73 -19.21
C ALA A 345 -21.93 8.28 -19.17
N ARG A 346 -21.73 8.90 -18.00
CA ARG A 346 -21.88 10.35 -17.78
C ARG A 346 -20.66 11.04 -17.18
N ILE A 347 -19.94 10.36 -16.27
CA ILE A 347 -18.78 10.91 -15.56
C ILE A 347 -17.66 9.87 -15.47
N ALA A 348 -16.43 10.36 -15.29
CA ALA A 348 -15.26 9.58 -14.93
C ALA A 348 -14.61 10.21 -13.69
N TRP A 349 -13.97 9.40 -12.85
CA TRP A 349 -13.27 9.84 -11.66
C TRP A 349 -12.07 8.95 -11.34
N GLY A 350 -11.13 9.53 -10.62
CA GLY A 350 -9.93 8.88 -10.13
C GLY A 350 -9.26 9.80 -9.11
N PHE A 351 -8.22 9.31 -8.46
CA PHE A 351 -7.50 10.09 -7.44
C PHE A 351 -6.01 9.79 -7.48
N THR A 352 -5.25 10.65 -6.84
CA THR A 352 -3.82 10.49 -6.58
C THR A 352 -3.60 10.78 -5.11
N ASN A 353 -2.56 10.17 -4.53
CA ASN A 353 -2.21 10.48 -3.15
C ASN A 353 -1.69 11.92 -3.07
N LEU A 354 -2.26 12.71 -2.18
CA LEU A 354 -1.79 14.08 -1.90
C LEU A 354 -0.58 14.09 -0.94
N GLY A 355 -0.33 12.98 -0.23
CA GLY A 355 0.62 12.93 0.89
C GLY A 355 0.30 13.95 2.00
N PRO A 356 -0.97 14.21 2.36
CA PRO A 356 -1.29 15.24 3.34
C PRO A 356 -0.77 14.84 4.72
N THR A 357 -0.36 15.82 5.53
CA THR A 357 -0.08 15.57 6.95
C THR A 357 -1.39 15.36 7.69
N VAL A 358 -1.77 14.10 7.89
CA VAL A 358 -3.02 13.68 8.58
C VAL A 358 -2.76 12.89 9.86
N GLN A 359 -1.50 12.83 10.29
CA GLN A 359 -1.05 12.20 11.52
C GLN A 359 -0.21 13.21 12.30
N ASP A 360 -0.37 13.23 13.62
CA ASP A 360 0.47 14.01 14.53
C ASP A 360 1.09 13.07 15.58
N LEU A 361 2.37 13.30 15.91
CA LEU A 361 3.06 12.61 16.99
C LEU A 361 3.21 13.52 18.20
N TYR A 362 2.76 13.03 19.36
CA TYR A 362 2.85 13.74 20.64
C TYR A 362 3.88 13.07 21.54
N VAL A 363 4.74 13.87 22.17
CA VAL A 363 5.61 13.42 23.26
C VAL A 363 4.83 13.55 24.56
N GLU A 364 4.44 12.41 25.13
CA GLU A 364 3.70 12.34 26.39
C GLU A 364 4.69 12.24 27.56
N GLU A 365 4.50 13.08 28.58
CA GLU A 365 5.29 13.03 29.82
C GLU A 365 4.56 12.16 30.84
N PHE A 366 5.25 11.13 31.37
CA PHE A 366 4.72 10.24 32.40
C PHE A 366 5.42 10.45 33.74
N ASN A 367 4.66 10.49 34.83
CA ASN A 367 5.22 10.50 36.18
C ASN A 367 5.56 9.08 36.67
N ALA A 368 6.19 8.98 37.85
CA ALA A 368 6.56 7.70 38.45
C ALA A 368 5.36 6.79 38.82
N ALA A 369 4.15 7.35 38.90
CA ALA A 369 2.92 6.60 39.14
C ALA A 369 2.27 6.05 37.85
N GLY A 370 2.81 6.39 36.67
CA GLY A 370 2.28 5.97 35.37
C GLY A 370 1.17 6.88 34.81
N GLU A 371 0.93 8.04 35.41
CA GLU A 371 0.00 9.04 34.88
C GLU A 371 0.69 9.90 33.84
N TYR A 372 -0.03 10.32 32.79
CA TYR A 372 0.47 11.24 31.79
C TYR A 372 0.02 12.68 32.06
N LEU A 373 0.86 13.64 31.70
CA LEU A 373 0.61 15.05 31.92
C LEU A 373 -0.42 15.59 30.91
N THR A 374 -1.49 16.22 31.40
CA THR A 374 -2.48 16.93 30.59
C THR A 374 -2.50 18.42 30.94
N PRO A 375 -3.16 19.28 30.13
CA PRO A 375 -3.37 20.69 30.50
C PRO A 375 -4.11 20.90 31.82
N ARG A 376 -4.78 19.87 32.35
CA ARG A 376 -5.50 19.90 33.64
C ARG A 376 -4.75 19.20 34.77
N GLY A 377 -3.51 18.77 34.55
CA GLY A 377 -2.70 17.99 35.48
C GLY A 377 -2.55 16.52 35.08
N TRP A 378 -2.01 15.71 35.99
CA TRP A 378 -1.77 14.28 35.80
C TRP A 378 -3.08 13.50 35.63
N LYS A 379 -3.10 12.56 34.68
CA LYS A 379 -4.25 11.70 34.41
C LYS A 379 -3.78 10.27 34.13
N ASN A 380 -4.51 9.29 34.64
CA ASN A 380 -4.29 7.89 34.26
C ASN A 380 -4.57 7.66 32.76
N PRO A 381 -3.69 6.97 32.03
CA PRO A 381 -3.98 6.52 30.68
C PRO A 381 -5.08 5.46 30.67
N GLU A 382 -5.74 5.30 29.52
CA GLU A 382 -6.63 4.17 29.29
C GLU A 382 -5.81 2.96 28.85
N HIS A 383 -6.23 1.76 29.25
CA HIS A 383 -5.56 0.51 28.89
C HIS A 383 -6.51 -0.36 28.09
N ARG A 384 -6.07 -0.81 26.92
CA ARG A 384 -6.79 -1.77 26.08
C ARG A 384 -5.98 -3.05 25.96
N ARG A 385 -6.50 -4.12 26.56
CA ARG A 385 -5.92 -5.45 26.45
C ARG A 385 -6.28 -6.08 25.10
N GLU A 386 -5.28 -6.38 24.29
CA GLU A 386 -5.39 -7.10 23.02
C GLU A 386 -4.78 -8.50 23.17
N VAL A 387 -5.39 -9.49 22.49
CA VAL A 387 -4.90 -10.87 22.48
C VAL A 387 -4.43 -11.18 21.05
N ILE A 388 -3.17 -11.54 20.91
CA ILE A 388 -2.56 -11.96 19.65
C ILE A 388 -2.43 -13.48 19.69
N HIS A 389 -3.24 -14.16 18.89
CA HIS A 389 -3.14 -15.61 18.71
C HIS A 389 -1.91 -15.95 17.88
N VAL A 390 -1.17 -16.98 18.29
CA VAL A 390 0.08 -17.38 17.63
C VAL A 390 0.01 -18.84 17.23
N LYS A 391 0.27 -19.12 15.95
CA LYS A 391 0.32 -20.49 15.44
C LYS A 391 1.37 -21.31 16.18
N ASP A 392 0.96 -22.47 16.67
CA ASP A 392 1.80 -23.46 17.36
C ASP A 392 2.52 -22.91 18.62
N ALA A 393 2.00 -21.83 19.23
CA ALA A 393 2.56 -21.20 20.43
C ALA A 393 1.45 -20.58 21.31
N PRO A 394 1.73 -20.23 22.59
CA PRO A 394 0.77 -19.52 23.43
C PRO A 394 0.43 -18.13 22.90
N ASP A 395 -0.77 -17.66 23.23
CA ASP A 395 -1.21 -16.29 22.95
C ASP A 395 -0.26 -15.26 23.57
N VAL A 396 -0.06 -14.15 22.87
CA VAL A 396 0.66 -12.98 23.37
C VAL A 396 -0.37 -11.93 23.77
N ILE A 397 -0.24 -11.43 25.00
CA ILE A 397 -1.10 -10.36 25.51
C ILE A 397 -0.39 -9.03 25.29
N GLU A 398 -1.05 -8.11 24.59
CA GLU A 398 -0.59 -6.74 24.40
C GLU A 398 -1.45 -5.81 25.26
N ASP A 399 -0.79 -5.00 26.09
CA ASP A 399 -1.45 -3.94 26.87
C ASP A 399 -1.23 -2.60 26.16
N VAL A 400 -2.24 -2.18 25.41
CA VAL A 400 -2.19 -0.94 24.63
C VAL A 400 -2.53 0.24 25.53
N VAL A 401 -1.53 1.09 25.78
CA VAL A 401 -1.68 2.33 26.54
C VAL A 401 -2.21 3.43 25.62
N LEU A 402 -3.29 4.09 26.04
CA LEU A 402 -4.01 5.12 25.29
C LEU A 402 -4.03 6.42 26.08
N THR A 403 -3.63 7.52 25.44
CA THR A 403 -3.78 8.88 25.95
C THR A 403 -4.93 9.60 25.23
N ARG A 404 -5.17 10.87 25.59
CA ARG A 404 -6.13 11.71 24.87
C ARG A 404 -5.78 11.95 23.39
N HIS A 405 -4.52 11.76 23.00
CA HIS A 405 -4.06 11.97 21.62
C HIS A 405 -4.06 10.68 20.80
N GLY A 406 -4.06 9.51 21.45
CA GLY A 406 -4.06 8.21 20.78
C GLY A 406 -3.23 7.16 21.51
N PRO A 407 -2.91 6.04 20.85
CA PRO A 407 -2.08 4.99 21.42
C PRO A 407 -0.62 5.44 21.58
N VAL A 408 0.04 4.96 22.63
CA VAL A 408 1.48 5.15 22.83
C VAL A 408 2.24 4.19 21.91
N VAL A 409 3.01 4.74 20.96
CA VAL A 409 3.66 3.98 19.88
C VAL A 409 5.17 3.74 20.06
N THR A 410 5.75 4.19 21.17
CA THR A 410 7.21 4.19 21.42
C THR A 410 7.87 2.82 21.19
N ASN A 411 7.19 1.74 21.59
CA ASN A 411 7.76 0.39 21.58
C ASN A 411 8.13 -0.11 20.19
N PHE A 412 7.28 0.13 19.18
CA PHE A 412 7.54 -0.30 17.80
C PHE A 412 8.18 0.79 16.93
N MET A 413 8.12 2.06 17.35
CA MET A 413 8.96 3.10 16.73
C MET A 413 10.45 2.85 16.91
N ARG A 414 10.85 2.19 18.01
CA ARG A 414 12.26 1.83 18.28
C ARG A 414 12.75 0.65 17.44
N THR A 415 11.86 -0.23 16.97
CA THR A 415 12.22 -1.45 16.22
C THR A 415 12.40 -1.21 14.72
N LYS A 416 11.97 -0.07 14.16
CA LYS A 416 12.17 0.32 12.74
C LYS A 416 13.61 0.74 12.37
N ARG A 417 14.65 0.19 13.02
CA ARG A 417 16.01 0.22 12.45
C ARG A 417 16.11 -0.83 11.35
N GLY A 418 15.69 -0.47 10.12
CA GLY A 418 16.01 -1.23 8.90
C GLY A 418 14.92 -2.11 8.27
N ARG A 419 13.63 -1.77 8.38
CA ARG A 419 12.59 -2.33 7.47
C ARG A 419 11.85 -1.18 6.79
N SER A 420 11.99 -1.09 5.47
CA SER A 420 11.11 -0.33 4.61
C SER A 420 9.71 -0.95 4.68
N HIS A 421 8.71 -0.09 4.87
CA HIS A 421 7.30 -0.46 5.10
C HIS A 421 6.59 -0.90 3.80
N CYS A 422 7.35 -1.18 2.74
CA CYS A 422 6.86 -1.30 1.37
C CYS A 422 6.65 -2.75 0.90
N ASP A 423 7.09 -3.76 1.66
CA ASP A 423 6.81 -5.15 1.29
C ASP A 423 5.49 -5.62 1.92
N PRO A 424 4.43 -5.87 1.11
CA PRO A 424 3.20 -6.46 1.62
C PRO A 424 3.51 -7.79 2.30
N PRO A 425 2.97 -8.09 3.48
CA PRO A 425 3.32 -9.31 4.20
C PRO A 425 2.84 -10.59 3.53
N TRP A 426 1.92 -10.55 2.56
CA TRP A 426 1.65 -11.71 1.71
C TRP A 426 2.83 -12.02 0.79
N MET A 427 3.64 -11.03 0.40
CA MET A 427 4.89 -11.23 -0.34
C MET A 427 5.91 -11.92 0.56
N THR A 428 5.94 -11.57 1.86
CA THR A 428 6.66 -12.33 2.90
C THR A 428 6.08 -13.73 3.08
N ALA A 429 4.76 -13.92 3.03
CA ALA A 429 4.13 -15.24 3.09
C ALA A 429 4.45 -16.10 1.84
N PHE A 430 4.54 -15.49 0.65
CA PHE A 430 4.97 -16.13 -0.60
C PHE A 430 6.46 -16.47 -0.58
N ILE A 431 7.30 -15.60 -0.02
CA ILE A 431 8.73 -15.86 0.27
C ILE A 431 8.86 -16.98 1.32
N ILE A 432 7.99 -17.03 2.33
CA ILE A 432 7.95 -18.13 3.31
C ILE A 432 7.51 -19.44 2.65
N LEU A 433 6.46 -19.43 1.81
CA LEU A 433 5.97 -20.61 1.08
C LEU A 433 7.02 -21.13 0.07
N SER A 434 7.73 -20.24 -0.61
CA SER A 434 8.82 -20.59 -1.53
C SER A 434 10.11 -21.02 -0.80
N SER A 435 10.43 -20.43 0.35
CA SER A 435 11.58 -20.84 1.17
C SER A 435 11.36 -22.15 1.94
N LEU A 436 10.10 -22.51 2.26
CA LEU A 436 9.74 -23.86 2.75
C LEU A 436 10.07 -24.97 1.73
N ARG A 437 10.16 -24.64 0.44
CA ARG A 437 10.61 -25.56 -0.62
C ARG A 437 12.14 -25.80 -0.59
N THR A 438 12.91 -24.97 0.11
CA THR A 438 14.39 -25.01 0.14
C THR A 438 15.00 -25.58 1.42
N ARG A 439 14.19 -26.08 2.38
CA ARG A 439 14.72 -26.74 3.59
C ARG A 439 14.44 -28.25 3.63
N ARG A 440 15.12 -29.00 2.77
CA ARG A 440 15.68 -30.33 3.10
C ARG A 440 17.02 -30.50 2.36
N GLY A 441 18.09 -30.69 3.13
CA GLY A 441 19.45 -30.98 2.62
C GLY A 441 19.51 -32.29 1.82
N THR A 442 20.55 -32.52 1.02
CA THR A 442 21.85 -33.03 1.50
C THR A 442 23.04 -32.59 0.63
N GLY A 443 24.24 -32.66 1.21
CA GLY A 443 25.49 -32.14 0.68
C GLY A 443 26.13 -32.83 -0.54
N ARG A 444 27.26 -32.21 -0.92
CA ARG A 444 28.37 -32.61 -1.82
C ARG A 444 28.18 -32.53 -3.35
N SER A 445 28.80 -31.51 -3.94
CA SER A 445 30.03 -31.59 -4.78
C SER A 445 30.44 -30.15 -5.17
N SER A 446 31.54 -29.63 -4.60
CA SER A 446 32.85 -29.35 -5.26
C SER A 446 32.71 -28.42 -6.47
N VAL A 447 33.30 -27.22 -6.49
CA VAL A 447 34.71 -26.87 -6.84
C VAL A 447 34.73 -25.32 -6.74
N GLU A 448 35.67 -24.54 -6.19
CA GLU A 448 37.10 -24.67 -5.91
C GLU A 448 37.47 -23.64 -4.80
N HIS A 449 38.36 -24.03 -3.90
CA HIS A 449 39.10 -23.11 -3.05
C HIS A 449 40.34 -22.62 -3.80
N SER A 450 40.74 -21.37 -3.62
CA SER A 450 42.02 -21.12 -2.91
C SER A 450 42.21 -19.68 -2.39
N PRO A 451 43.04 -19.51 -1.35
CA PRO A 451 42.88 -18.50 -0.30
C PRO A 451 44.12 -17.60 -0.12
N VAL A 452 44.00 -16.43 0.54
CA VAL A 452 45.18 -15.76 1.15
C VAL A 452 44.80 -15.01 2.44
N TRP A 453 45.12 -15.68 3.56
CA TRP A 453 45.80 -15.23 4.80
C TRP A 453 45.19 -14.29 5.87
N MET A 454 45.44 -14.74 7.10
CA MET A 454 45.11 -14.25 8.44
C MET A 454 45.93 -13.01 8.91
N LEU A 455 45.29 -12.15 9.72
CA LEU A 455 45.65 -11.54 11.04
C LEU A 455 47.14 -11.35 11.43
N PRO A 456 47.55 -10.37 12.28
CA PRO A 456 46.87 -10.02 13.55
C PRO A 456 46.97 -8.58 14.12
N ARG A 457 46.21 -8.41 15.21
CA ARG A 457 46.15 -7.35 16.25
C ARG A 457 47.43 -6.51 16.50
N LYS A 458 47.23 -5.24 16.88
CA LYS A 458 47.91 -4.59 18.04
C LYS A 458 47.19 -3.32 18.52
N THR A 459 47.59 -2.92 19.72
CA THR A 459 46.91 -2.20 20.79
C THR A 459 47.44 -0.76 20.99
N TRP A 460 46.55 0.14 21.47
CA TRP A 460 46.75 1.38 22.27
C TRP A 460 47.54 2.57 21.69
N CYS A 461 46.96 3.79 21.73
CA CYS A 461 47.41 4.88 22.64
C CYS A 461 46.54 6.16 22.52
N THR A 462 46.41 6.84 23.65
CA THR A 462 45.79 8.14 23.90
C THR A 462 46.66 9.31 23.39
N ARG A 463 46.02 10.43 22.99
CA ARG A 463 46.51 11.79 23.29
C ARG A 463 45.45 12.88 23.00
N THR A 464 45.27 13.71 24.02
CA THR A 464 44.63 15.03 24.07
C THR A 464 45.38 16.07 23.25
N TRP A 465 44.70 17.12 22.76
CA TRP A 465 45.21 18.50 22.69
C TRP A 465 44.06 19.53 22.60
N THR A 466 44.35 20.70 23.16
CA THR A 466 43.50 21.85 23.49
C THR A 466 43.43 22.93 22.39
N ALA A 467 42.47 23.84 22.57
CA ALA A 467 42.03 24.95 21.71
C ALA A 467 43.07 25.99 21.28
N THR A 468 42.76 26.72 20.19
CA THR A 468 42.94 28.19 20.14
C THR A 468 42.12 28.86 19.02
N SER A 469 41.57 30.02 19.37
CA SER A 469 40.83 31.01 18.57
C SER A 469 41.71 31.82 17.60
N ALA A 470 41.15 32.37 16.52
CA ALA A 470 41.03 33.83 16.28
C ALA A 470 40.79 34.24 14.80
N THR A 471 39.75 35.07 14.60
CA THR A 471 39.61 36.26 13.73
C THR A 471 39.84 36.26 12.20
N ARG A 472 38.79 36.70 11.49
CA ARG A 472 38.75 37.25 10.11
C ARG A 472 39.49 38.60 9.97
N PRO A 473 39.70 39.09 8.73
CA PRO A 473 38.99 40.31 8.33
C PRO A 473 38.45 40.35 6.88
N ARG A 474 37.44 41.22 6.70
CA ARG A 474 36.75 41.65 5.47
C ARG A 474 37.61 42.61 4.64
N VAL A 475 37.39 42.65 3.31
CA VAL A 475 37.70 43.80 2.45
C VAL A 475 36.50 44.14 1.55
N ARG A 476 36.30 45.45 1.35
CA ARG A 476 35.18 46.18 0.73
C ARG A 476 35.23 46.27 -0.80
N SER A 477 34.02 46.41 -1.34
CA SER A 477 33.55 46.89 -2.65
C SER A 477 34.35 47.96 -3.40
N ARG A 478 34.23 47.95 -4.75
CA ARG A 478 34.08 49.18 -5.56
C ARG A 478 33.26 48.94 -6.84
N SER A 479 32.48 49.97 -7.16
CA SER A 479 31.39 50.12 -8.12
C SER A 479 31.82 50.59 -9.52
N GLY A 480 31.01 50.28 -10.55
CA GLY A 480 30.98 50.99 -11.84
C GLY A 480 29.69 50.74 -12.63
N LYS A 481 28.94 51.81 -12.93
CA LYS A 481 27.77 51.91 -13.85
C LYS A 481 28.25 52.47 -15.22
N PRO A 482 27.37 52.74 -16.22
CA PRO A 482 26.46 51.84 -16.96
C PRO A 482 26.60 52.03 -18.49
N ALA A 483 25.95 51.19 -19.31
CA ALA A 483 25.70 51.52 -20.72
C ALA A 483 24.29 51.08 -21.16
N THR A 484 23.73 51.93 -22.02
CA THR A 484 22.35 52.09 -22.48
C THR A 484 22.00 51.29 -23.74
N ALA A 485 20.79 50.71 -23.80
CA ALA A 485 19.91 50.57 -24.98
C ALA A 485 18.56 50.01 -24.50
N ALA A 486 17.44 50.74 -24.42
CA ALA A 486 16.61 51.31 -25.47
C ALA A 486 16.03 50.28 -26.45
N CYS A 487 14.85 49.73 -26.14
CA CYS A 487 13.80 49.46 -27.13
C CYS A 487 12.41 49.55 -26.47
N ARG A 488 11.57 50.41 -27.07
CA ARG A 488 10.18 50.74 -26.69
C ARG A 488 9.22 49.88 -27.50
N PHE A 489 8.10 49.45 -26.90
CA PHE A 489 6.71 49.49 -27.41
C PHE A 489 5.83 49.24 -26.17
N GLY A 490 5.03 50.17 -25.64
CA GLY A 490 3.83 50.76 -26.27
C GLY A 490 2.60 49.94 -25.85
N ALA A 491 2.25 49.90 -24.56
CA ALA A 491 1.13 50.65 -23.96
C ALA A 491 -0.28 50.21 -24.38
N LEU A 492 -1.05 49.66 -23.43
CA LEU A 492 -2.44 50.08 -23.23
C LEU A 492 -2.84 49.93 -21.75
N THR A 493 -2.96 51.07 -21.11
CA THR A 493 -3.50 51.27 -19.77
C THR A 493 -5.00 51.53 -19.85
N THR A 494 -5.79 50.87 -19.00
CA THR A 494 -6.92 51.54 -18.34
C THR A 494 -6.93 51.14 -16.87
N ARG A 495 -6.75 52.17 -16.04
CA ARG A 495 -6.70 52.17 -14.59
C ARG A 495 -8.05 52.70 -14.12
N THR A 496 -8.71 52.02 -13.20
CA THR A 496 -9.67 52.66 -12.28
C THR A 496 -9.38 52.17 -10.87
N SER A 497 -8.97 53.13 -10.04
CA SER A 497 -8.66 53.03 -8.63
C SER A 497 -9.93 52.97 -7.77
N GLY A 498 -9.90 52.19 -6.69
CA GLY A 498 -10.86 52.27 -5.58
C GLY A 498 -10.21 51.70 -4.33
N ALA A 499 -10.19 52.49 -3.27
CA ALA A 499 -9.32 52.38 -2.11
C ALA A 499 -9.66 51.24 -1.12
N ALA A 500 -8.65 50.87 -0.34
CA ALA A 500 -8.71 49.94 0.78
C ALA A 500 -9.43 50.55 2.00
N THR A 501 -10.23 49.73 2.69
CA THR A 501 -10.57 49.88 4.11
C THR A 501 -10.63 48.50 4.76
N SER A 502 -9.88 48.35 5.84
CA SER A 502 -9.82 47.21 6.75
C SER A 502 -11.11 47.04 7.54
N ALA A 503 -11.64 45.81 7.64
CA ALA A 503 -12.53 45.40 8.72
C ALA A 503 -12.60 43.85 8.83
N THR A 504 -12.07 43.33 9.94
CA THR A 504 -12.60 42.22 10.76
C THR A 504 -13.27 41.03 10.04
N THR A 505 -12.53 39.93 9.89
CA THR A 505 -13.06 38.62 9.50
C THR A 505 -13.69 37.90 10.70
N ASN A 506 -15.01 38.03 10.85
CA ASN A 506 -15.84 37.01 11.49
C ASN A 506 -16.31 36.06 10.39
N TYR A 507 -16.05 34.75 10.52
CA TYR A 507 -16.56 33.73 9.60
C TYR A 507 -18.03 33.39 9.94
N PRO A 508 -19.00 33.59 9.02
CA PRO A 508 -20.25 32.84 9.05
C PRO A 508 -20.14 31.61 8.14
N ALA A 509 -20.62 30.47 8.63
CA ALA A 509 -20.73 29.22 7.89
C ALA A 509 -21.47 29.44 6.56
N LEU A 510 -20.80 29.13 5.44
CA LEU A 510 -21.39 29.21 4.11
C LEU A 510 -22.30 27.99 3.89
N ARG A 511 -23.61 28.18 4.10
CA ARG A 511 -24.65 27.27 3.58
C ARG A 511 -24.82 27.55 2.09
N ILE A 512 -24.53 26.56 1.25
CA ILE A 512 -24.89 26.59 -0.17
C ILE A 512 -26.40 26.27 -0.29
N PRO A 513 -27.23 27.14 -0.90
CA PRO A 513 -28.64 26.85 -1.09
C PRO A 513 -28.86 25.88 -2.26
N LEU A 514 -29.59 24.80 -2.00
CA LEU A 514 -30.13 23.91 -3.03
C LEU A 514 -31.21 24.65 -3.84
N PRO A 515 -31.22 24.56 -5.19
CA PRO A 515 -32.34 25.07 -5.98
C PRO A 515 -33.57 24.17 -5.80
N ALA A 516 -34.60 24.71 -5.15
CA ALA A 516 -35.93 24.14 -5.12
C ALA A 516 -36.69 24.56 -6.39
N SER A 517 -37.11 23.60 -7.21
CA SER A 517 -38.50 23.44 -7.66
C SER A 517 -38.59 22.55 -8.90
N TRP A 518 -39.06 21.31 -8.74
CA TRP A 518 -40.04 20.69 -9.66
C TRP A 518 -40.89 19.75 -8.78
N ARG A 519 -42.04 20.25 -8.31
CA ARG A 519 -43.06 19.40 -7.68
C ARG A 519 -43.89 18.74 -8.79
N PRO A 520 -44.25 17.45 -8.67
CA PRO A 520 -45.15 16.79 -9.60
C PRO A 520 -46.59 17.31 -9.39
N ARG A 521 -47.27 17.65 -10.48
CA ARG A 521 -48.74 17.81 -10.48
C ARG A 521 -49.36 16.42 -10.44
N THR A 522 -50.16 16.19 -9.41
CA THR A 522 -51.11 15.08 -9.30
C THR A 522 -52.33 15.33 -10.17
N GLY A 523 -52.81 14.29 -10.84
CA GLY A 523 -54.22 14.12 -11.22
C GLY A 523 -54.53 14.34 -12.70
N GLU A 524 -54.58 13.27 -13.48
CA GLU A 524 -55.71 12.94 -14.35
C GLU A 524 -55.58 11.50 -14.89
N SER A 525 -56.73 10.96 -15.24
CA SER A 525 -57.14 9.56 -15.22
C SER A 525 -56.74 8.68 -16.41
N CYS A 526 -56.78 7.36 -16.17
CA CYS A 526 -57.01 6.25 -17.09
C CYS A 526 -57.42 6.60 -18.53
N GLN A 527 -56.67 6.06 -19.50
CA GLN A 527 -57.26 5.38 -20.66
C GLN A 527 -56.27 4.37 -21.27
N THR A 528 -56.73 3.13 -21.36
CA THR A 528 -56.19 2.02 -22.13
C THR A 528 -56.24 2.30 -23.64
N SER A 529 -55.16 2.03 -24.37
CA SER A 529 -55.28 1.56 -25.76
C SER A 529 -54.07 0.71 -26.16
N THR A 530 -54.35 -0.56 -26.42
CA THR A 530 -53.59 -1.49 -27.26
C THR A 530 -53.19 -0.87 -28.60
N HIS A 531 -51.96 -1.12 -29.05
CA HIS A 531 -51.72 -1.47 -30.45
C HIS A 531 -50.43 -2.29 -30.62
N THR A 532 -50.63 -3.48 -31.17
CA THR A 532 -49.66 -4.36 -31.82
C THR A 532 -49.08 -3.72 -33.08
N ARG A 533 -47.76 -3.80 -33.24
CA ARG A 533 -47.10 -4.52 -34.35
C ARG A 533 -45.64 -4.76 -34.01
#